data_AF-A0A349PTN2-F1
#
_entry.id   AF-A0A349PTN2-F1
#
_cell.length_a   1.000
_cell.length_b   1.000
_cell.length_c   1.000
_cell.angle_alpha   90.00
_cell.angle_beta   90.00
_cell.angle_gamma   90.00
#
_symmetry.space_group_name_H-M   'P 1'
#
loop_
_entity.id
_entity.type
_entity.pdbx_description
1 polymer ?
#
loop_
_entity_poly.entity_id
_entity_poly.type
_entity_poly.pdbx_seq_one_letter_code
_entity_poly.pdbx_strand_id
1 'polypeptide(L)'
;SYMDVAIPISGGDNSFIIYIRDSRTTVSSLNSELLFIILQALLVGLLVSVLLSFLLAKTMIDPIEKLTEGAERIATGDFDETLAVESTDEIGVLTTTFNDMASVLHSTLEAVENERNKLDTLFLHMSDGVVAYDGSGKLIHCNPAA
;
A
#
# COMPACT_ATOMS: atom_id res chain seq x y z
N SER A 1 4.76 18.30 51.34
CA SER A 1 6.03 18.51 52.05
C SER A 1 6.37 19.97 51.97
N TYR A 2 6.36 20.69 53.10
CA TYR A 2 6.68 22.12 53.16
C TYR A 2 8.20 22.26 53.28
N MET A 3 8.77 23.25 52.61
CA MET A 3 10.17 23.62 52.84
C MET A 3 10.16 24.81 53.79
N ASP A 4 10.52 24.56 55.04
CA ASP A 4 10.52 25.58 56.07
C ASP A 4 11.93 26.13 56.22
N VAL A 5 12.07 27.44 56.02
CA VAL A 5 13.32 28.16 56.27
C VAL A 5 13.03 29.24 57.31
N ALA A 6 13.74 29.16 58.44
CA ALA A 6 13.71 30.17 59.49
C ALA A 6 15.07 30.85 59.56
N ILE A 7 15.10 32.17 59.35
CA ILE A 7 16.32 32.96 59.46
C ILE A 7 16.15 33.90 60.65
N PRO A 8 17.02 33.79 61.69
CA PRO A 8 17.00 34.71 62.80
C PRO A 8 17.66 36.03 62.38
N ILE A 9 17.04 37.14 62.73
CA ILE A 9 17.59 38.48 62.58
C ILE A 9 17.61 39.17 63.94
N SER A 10 18.79 39.55 64.38
CA SER A 10 19.01 40.27 65.63
C SER A 10 19.40 41.71 65.32
N GLY A 11 18.66 42.67 65.88
CA GLY A 11 18.91 44.09 65.72
C GLY A 11 18.70 44.80 67.07
N GLY A 12 19.78 45.26 67.69
CA GLY A 12 19.75 45.84 69.03
C GLY A 12 19.37 44.81 70.10
N ASP A 13 18.52 45.21 71.05
CA ASP A 13 18.06 44.39 72.19
C ASP A 13 16.90 43.43 71.84
N ASN A 14 16.47 43.41 70.58
CA ASN A 14 15.38 42.56 70.11
C ASN A 14 15.87 41.52 69.08
N SER A 15 15.36 40.30 69.24
CA SER A 15 15.52 39.23 68.26
C SER A 15 14.19 38.91 67.60
N PHE A 16 14.20 38.83 66.27
CA PHE A 16 13.05 38.43 65.47
C PHE A 16 13.38 37.18 64.65
N ILE A 17 12.36 36.38 64.33
CA ILE A 17 12.47 35.23 63.43
C ILE A 17 11.56 35.48 62.24
N ILE A 18 12.14 35.48 61.04
CA ILE A 18 11.35 35.48 59.79
C ILE A 18 11.09 34.02 59.41
N TYR A 19 9.81 33.65 59.30
CA TYR A 19 9.37 32.33 58.89
C TYR A 19 8.74 32.41 57.50
N ILE A 20 9.34 31.73 56.52
CA ILE A 20 8.81 31.62 55.16
C ILE A 20 8.25 30.21 55.00
N ARG A 21 6.93 30.13 54.77
CA ARG A 21 6.23 28.88 54.44
C ARG A 21 5.88 28.88 52.97
N ASP A 22 6.55 28.03 52.20
CA ASP A 22 6.17 27.76 50.80
C ASP A 22 5.44 26.41 50.71
N SER A 23 4.19 26.45 50.23
CA SER A 23 3.36 25.27 50.05
C SER A 23 3.56 24.70 48.64
N ARG A 24 4.29 23.58 48.52
CA ARG A 24 4.39 22.81 47.26
C ARG A 24 3.07 22.21 46.76
N THR A 25 1.97 22.41 47.48
CA THR A 25 0.64 21.88 47.14
C THR A 25 0.13 22.40 45.81
N THR A 26 0.53 23.60 45.38
CA THR A 26 0.18 24.14 44.06
C THR A 26 0.93 23.42 42.93
N VAL A 27 2.17 22.97 43.17
CA VAL A 27 2.98 22.32 42.13
C VAL A 27 2.55 20.87 41.88
N SER A 28 2.09 20.13 42.90
CA SER A 28 1.70 18.73 42.71
C SER A 28 0.34 18.58 42.02
N SER A 29 -0.64 19.44 42.31
CA SER A 29 -1.95 19.39 41.65
C SER A 29 -1.89 19.82 40.18
N LEU A 30 -1.06 20.83 39.86
CA LEU A 30 -0.77 21.21 38.47
C LEU A 30 -0.18 20.05 37.68
N ASN A 31 0.72 19.26 38.29
CA ASN A 31 1.31 18.09 37.63
C ASN A 31 0.29 16.97 37.37
N SER A 32 -0.63 16.71 38.29
CA SER A 32 -1.66 15.67 38.10
C SER A 32 -2.68 16.03 37.03
N GLU A 33 -3.10 17.29 36.95
CA GLU A 33 -4.02 17.77 35.92
C GLU A 33 -3.36 17.73 34.53
N LEU A 34 -2.09 18.13 34.43
CA LEU A 34 -1.30 18.04 33.21
C LEU A 34 -1.16 16.58 32.74
N LEU A 35 -0.84 15.66 33.66
CA LEU A 35 -0.74 14.23 33.34
C LEU A 35 -2.06 13.64 32.84
N PHE A 36 -3.20 14.06 33.39
CA PHE A 36 -4.51 13.62 32.92
C PHE A 36 -4.80 14.10 31.50
N ILE A 37 -4.50 15.37 31.20
CA ILE A 37 -4.66 15.94 29.86
C ILE A 37 -3.76 15.20 28.85
N ILE A 38 -2.50 14.92 29.21
CA ILE A 38 -1.59 14.14 28.35
C ILE A 38 -2.16 12.75 28.10
N LEU A 39 -2.63 12.05 29.14
CA LEU A 39 -3.21 10.71 28.99
C LEU A 39 -4.44 10.71 28.06
N GLN A 40 -5.32 11.71 28.19
CA GLN A 40 -6.45 11.87 27.28
C GLN A 40 -6.00 12.16 25.85
N ALA A 41 -5.03 13.06 25.66
CA ALA A 41 -4.51 13.39 24.34
C ALA A 41 -3.85 12.17 23.67
N LEU A 42 -3.10 11.36 24.43
CA LEU A 42 -2.51 10.11 23.95
C LEU A 42 -3.58 9.09 23.58
N LEU A 43 -4.62 8.93 24.40
CA LEU A 43 -5.71 8.01 24.12
C LEU A 43 -6.44 8.40 22.82
N VAL A 44 -6.79 9.68 22.68
CA VAL A 44 -7.44 10.20 21.47
C VAL A 44 -6.52 10.06 20.26
N GLY A 45 -5.25 10.41 20.40
CA GLY A 45 -4.26 10.26 19.33
C GLY A 45 -4.10 8.81 18.87
N LEU A 46 -4.09 7.86 19.80
CA LEU A 46 -4.03 6.44 19.49
C LEU A 46 -5.29 5.97 18.75
N LEU A 47 -6.47 6.36 19.19
CA LEU A 47 -7.73 6.02 18.51
C LEU A 47 -7.78 6.58 17.08
N VAL A 48 -7.38 7.85 16.91
CA VAL A 48 -7.31 8.49 15.58
C VAL A 48 -6.27 7.80 14.70
N SER A 49 -5.11 7.44 15.24
CA SER A 49 -4.07 6.72 14.49
C SER A 49 -4.58 5.36 14.01
N VAL A 50 -5.23 4.58 14.87
CA VAL A 50 -5.78 3.27 14.49
C VAL A 50 -6.84 3.42 13.40
N LEU A 51 -7.73 4.41 13.53
CA LEU A 51 -8.75 4.68 12.54
C LEU A 51 -8.13 5.06 11.18
N LEU A 52 -7.15 5.96 11.17
CA LEU A 52 -6.44 6.36 9.95
C LEU A 52 -5.68 5.20 9.31
N SER A 53 -4.99 4.37 10.10
CA SER A 53 -4.30 3.18 9.59
C SER A 53 -5.27 2.20 8.94
N PHE A 54 -6.44 1.97 9.56
CA PHE A 54 -7.47 1.11 8.98
C PHE A 54 -8.02 1.66 7.66
N LEU A 55 -8.28 2.97 7.60
CA LEU A 55 -8.73 3.61 6.36
C LEU A 55 -7.68 3.50 5.27
N LEU A 56 -6.41 3.81 5.58
CA LEU A 56 -5.32 3.74 4.62
C LEU A 56 -5.12 2.32 4.07
N ALA A 57 -5.22 1.30 4.93
CA ALA A 57 -5.17 -0.08 4.50
C ALA A 57 -6.26 -0.36 3.45
N LYS A 58 -7.51 -0.02 3.76
CA LYS A 58 -8.66 -0.28 2.91
C LYS A 58 -8.66 0.53 1.60
N THR A 59 -8.24 1.79 1.63
CA THR A 59 -8.36 2.70 0.47
C THR A 59 -7.13 2.72 -0.42
N MET A 60 -5.96 2.32 0.08
CA MET A 60 -4.71 2.34 -0.68
C MET A 60 -3.99 0.99 -0.71
N ILE A 61 -3.78 0.35 0.44
CA ILE A 61 -2.95 -0.86 0.49
C ILE A 61 -3.67 -2.03 -0.20
N ASP A 62 -4.91 -2.32 0.17
CA ASP A 62 -5.66 -3.46 -0.39
C ASP A 62 -5.80 -3.35 -1.93
N PRO A 63 -6.16 -2.19 -2.53
CA PRO A 63 -6.21 -2.07 -3.99
C PRO A 63 -4.85 -2.22 -4.68
N ILE A 64 -3.76 -1.78 -4.06
CA ILE A 64 -2.39 -1.93 -4.61
C ILE A 64 -1.98 -3.40 -4.61
N GLU A 65 -2.33 -4.15 -3.56
CA GLU A 65 -2.08 -5.58 -3.47
C GLU A 65 -2.87 -6.34 -4.55
N LYS A 66 -4.16 -6.06 -4.71
CA LYS A 66 -4.99 -6.61 -5.79
C LYS A 66 -4.42 -6.33 -7.19
N LEU A 67 -3.90 -5.12 -7.43
CA LEU A 67 -3.24 -4.79 -8.69
C LEU A 67 -1.97 -5.61 -8.93
N THR A 68 -1.21 -5.86 -7.87
CA THR A 68 0.00 -6.68 -7.92
C THR A 68 -0.34 -8.13 -8.26
N GLU A 69 -1.30 -8.71 -7.56
CA GLU A 69 -1.80 -10.07 -7.82
C GLU A 69 -2.37 -10.20 -9.24
N GLY A 70 -3.15 -9.22 -9.69
CA GLY A 70 -3.67 -9.19 -11.06
C GLY A 70 -2.54 -9.14 -12.10
N ALA A 71 -1.50 -8.35 -11.86
CA ALA A 71 -0.35 -8.27 -12.76
C ALA A 71 0.42 -9.61 -12.83
N GLU A 72 0.59 -10.30 -11.71
CA GLU A 72 1.20 -11.64 -11.67
C GLU A 72 0.37 -12.66 -12.44
N ARG A 73 -0.96 -12.64 -12.31
CA ARG A 73 -1.85 -13.53 -13.07
C ARG A 73 -1.75 -13.30 -14.58
N ILE A 74 -1.79 -12.04 -15.02
CA ILE A 74 -1.58 -11.67 -16.43
C ILE A 74 -0.22 -12.17 -16.93
N ALA A 75 0.83 -12.07 -16.12
CA ALA A 75 2.16 -12.55 -16.49
C ALA A 75 2.20 -14.08 -16.72
N THR A 76 1.29 -14.84 -16.09
CA THR A 76 1.12 -16.28 -16.33
C THR A 76 0.17 -16.61 -17.49
N GLY A 77 -0.36 -15.60 -18.18
CA GLY A 77 -1.29 -15.76 -19.31
C GLY A 77 -2.76 -15.90 -18.89
N ASP A 78 -3.09 -15.62 -17.63
CA ASP A 78 -4.45 -15.64 -17.12
C ASP A 78 -5.09 -14.24 -17.24
N PHE A 79 -6.05 -14.11 -18.14
CA PHE A 79 -6.74 -12.85 -18.47
C PHE A 79 -8.22 -12.83 -18.09
N ASP A 80 -8.72 -13.86 -17.39
CA ASP A 80 -10.16 -14.07 -17.18
C ASP A 80 -10.79 -13.10 -16.17
N GLU A 81 -10.00 -12.31 -15.45
CA GLU A 81 -10.50 -11.46 -14.37
C GLU A 81 -10.14 -9.99 -14.56
N THR A 82 -11.16 -9.13 -14.54
CA THR A 82 -11.01 -7.68 -14.47
C THR A 82 -11.07 -7.21 -13.02
N LEU A 83 -10.15 -6.34 -12.61
CA LEU A 83 -10.16 -5.80 -11.25
C LEU A 83 -11.28 -4.76 -11.07
N ALA A 84 -11.99 -4.81 -9.94
CA ALA A 84 -13.02 -3.84 -9.62
C ALA A 84 -12.42 -2.46 -9.30
N VAL A 85 -12.98 -1.40 -9.89
CA VAL A 85 -12.57 -0.01 -9.61
C VAL A 85 -13.33 0.48 -8.37
N GLU A 86 -12.69 0.34 -7.20
CA GLU A 86 -13.30 0.67 -5.89
C GLU A 86 -13.00 2.11 -5.42
N SER A 87 -12.08 2.82 -6.09
CA SER A 87 -11.67 4.19 -5.73
C SER A 87 -11.98 5.20 -6.83
N THR A 88 -12.16 6.46 -6.45
CA THR A 88 -12.39 7.60 -7.36
C THR A 88 -11.18 8.53 -7.48
N ASP A 89 -10.05 8.17 -6.87
CA ASP A 89 -8.80 8.92 -6.89
C ASP A 89 -7.80 8.31 -7.90
N GLU A 90 -6.51 8.63 -7.75
CA GLU A 90 -5.43 8.12 -8.58
C GLU A 90 -5.34 6.58 -8.56
N ILE A 91 -5.75 5.91 -7.48
CA ILE A 91 -5.80 4.45 -7.40
C ILE A 91 -6.88 3.91 -8.34
N GLY A 92 -8.04 4.56 -8.40
CA GLY A 92 -9.11 4.18 -9.32
C GLY A 92 -8.73 4.35 -10.79
N VAL A 93 -8.05 5.45 -11.10
CA VAL A 93 -7.49 5.70 -12.44
C VAL A 93 -6.46 4.64 -12.80
N LEU A 94 -5.58 4.27 -11.86
CA LEU A 94 -4.58 3.23 -12.05
C LEU A 94 -5.23 1.87 -12.30
N THR A 95 -6.26 1.48 -11.53
CA THR A 95 -6.99 0.23 -11.73
C THR A 95 -7.67 0.18 -13.11
N THR A 96 -8.29 1.29 -13.52
CA THR A 96 -8.90 1.39 -14.86
C THR A 96 -7.85 1.21 -15.96
N THR A 97 -6.74 1.94 -15.84
CA THR A 97 -5.62 1.86 -16.81
C THR A 97 -5.03 0.45 -16.88
N PHE A 98 -4.89 -0.22 -15.74
CA PHE A 98 -4.44 -1.62 -15.68
C PHE A 98 -5.39 -2.55 -16.43
N ASN A 99 -6.70 -2.46 -16.19
CA ASN A 99 -7.69 -3.28 -16.88
C ASN A 99 -7.69 -3.04 -18.40
N ASP A 100 -7.56 -1.78 -18.84
CA ASP A 100 -7.47 -1.45 -20.25
C ASP A 100 -6.23 -2.09 -20.90
N MET A 101 -5.06 -2.00 -20.23
CA MET A 101 -3.84 -2.66 -20.72
C MET A 101 -4.00 -4.18 -20.79
N ALA A 102 -4.60 -4.79 -19.77
CA ALA A 102 -4.87 -6.23 -19.73
C ALA A 102 -5.75 -6.66 -20.91
N SER A 103 -6.84 -5.92 -21.16
CA SER A 103 -7.77 -6.19 -22.25
C SER A 103 -7.12 -6.06 -23.63
N VAL A 104 -6.30 -5.02 -23.83
CA VAL A 104 -5.58 -4.81 -25.09
C VAL A 104 -4.55 -5.92 -25.32
N LEU A 105 -3.82 -6.31 -24.28
CA LEU A 105 -2.84 -7.39 -24.37
C LEU A 105 -3.50 -8.73 -24.73
N HIS A 106 -4.60 -9.07 -24.05
CA HIS A 106 -5.37 -10.29 -24.33
C HIS A 106 -5.87 -10.32 -25.77
N SER A 107 -6.52 -9.24 -26.22
CA SER A 107 -7.04 -9.13 -27.59
C SER A 107 -5.93 -9.25 -28.65
N THR A 108 -4.74 -8.72 -28.34
CA THR A 108 -3.58 -8.80 -29.24
C THR A 108 -3.07 -10.24 -29.35
N LEU A 109 -2.99 -10.97 -28.23
CA LEU A 109 -2.59 -12.38 -28.23
C LEU A 109 -3.59 -13.25 -28.99
N GLU A 110 -4.90 -13.08 -28.76
CA GLU A 110 -5.93 -13.80 -29.51
C GLU A 110 -5.84 -13.53 -31.02
N ALA A 111 -5.57 -12.28 -31.43
CA ALA A 111 -5.40 -11.95 -32.84
C ALA A 111 -4.20 -12.69 -33.47
N VAL A 112 -3.07 -12.75 -32.76
CA VAL A 112 -1.86 -13.47 -33.20
C VAL A 112 -2.11 -14.97 -33.30
N GLU A 113 -2.80 -15.57 -32.33
CA GLU A 113 -3.14 -16.99 -32.35
C GLU A 113 -4.10 -17.33 -33.50
N ASN A 114 -5.11 -16.49 -33.74
CA ASN A 114 -6.03 -16.67 -34.85
C ASN A 114 -5.33 -16.58 -36.21
N GLU A 115 -4.38 -15.64 -36.37
CA GLU A 115 -3.59 -15.53 -37.58
C GLU A 115 -2.71 -16.76 -37.81
N ARG A 116 -2.07 -17.28 -36.74
CA ARG A 116 -1.29 -18.53 -36.80
C ARG A 116 -2.15 -19.72 -37.20
N ASN A 117 -3.30 -19.91 -36.55
CA ASN A 117 -4.23 -21.00 -36.85
C ASN A 117 -4.74 -20.94 -38.30
N LYS A 118 -4.93 -19.74 -38.84
CA LYS A 118 -5.32 -19.54 -40.24
C LYS A 118 -4.22 -19.98 -41.20
N LEU A 119 -2.97 -19.62 -40.93
CA LEU A 119 -1.81 -20.08 -41.72
C LEU A 119 -1.65 -21.60 -41.64
N ASP A 120 -1.78 -22.20 -40.45
CA ASP A 120 -1.71 -23.65 -40.25
C ASP A 120 -2.80 -24.38 -41.03
N THR A 121 -4.04 -23.88 -40.99
CA THR A 121 -5.17 -24.45 -41.75
C THR A 121 -4.93 -24.36 -43.25
N LEU A 122 -4.43 -23.23 -43.75
CA LEU A 122 -4.07 -23.08 -45.16
C LEU A 122 -2.96 -24.05 -45.55
N PHE A 123 -1.91 -24.18 -44.74
CA PHE A 123 -0.78 -25.07 -44.97
C PHE A 123 -1.19 -26.55 -45.02
N LEU A 124 -2.12 -26.97 -44.17
CA LEU A 124 -2.65 -28.34 -44.13
C LEU A 124 -3.53 -28.69 -45.34
N HIS A 125 -4.20 -27.71 -45.94
CA HIS A 125 -5.14 -27.92 -47.06
C HIS A 125 -4.58 -27.57 -48.45
N MET A 126 -3.28 -27.25 -48.55
CA MET A 126 -2.67 -26.99 -49.86
C MET A 126 -2.62 -28.29 -50.67
N SER A 127 -3.11 -28.24 -51.91
CA SER A 127 -3.09 -29.39 -52.82
C SER A 127 -1.69 -29.73 -53.32
N ASP A 128 -0.81 -28.73 -53.42
CA ASP A 128 0.57 -28.90 -53.83
C ASP A 128 1.44 -29.31 -52.63
N GLY A 129 2.28 -30.32 -52.82
CA GLY A 129 3.25 -30.76 -51.81
C GLY A 129 4.32 -29.71 -51.57
N VAL A 130 4.47 -29.27 -50.32
CA VAL A 130 5.48 -28.29 -49.88
C VAL A 130 6.41 -28.94 -48.87
N VAL A 131 7.72 -28.85 -49.15
CA VAL A 131 8.79 -29.42 -48.32
C VAL A 131 9.86 -28.35 -48.10
N ALA A 132 10.20 -28.08 -46.84
CA ALA A 132 11.20 -27.09 -46.45
C ALA A 132 12.43 -27.77 -45.82
N TYR A 133 13.64 -27.36 -46.24
CA TYR A 133 14.93 -27.85 -45.74
C TYR A 133 15.75 -26.71 -45.12
N ASP A 134 16.60 -27.03 -44.14
CA ASP A 134 17.56 -26.10 -43.57
C ASP A 134 18.79 -25.92 -44.48
N GLY A 135 19.68 -24.98 -44.11
CA GLY A 135 20.93 -24.74 -44.85
C GLY A 135 21.90 -25.92 -44.88
N SER A 136 21.67 -26.97 -44.09
CA SER A 136 22.42 -28.23 -44.07
C SER A 136 21.74 -29.36 -44.87
N GLY A 137 20.58 -29.10 -45.46
CA GLY A 137 19.79 -30.08 -46.23
C GLY A 137 18.91 -30.99 -45.36
N LYS A 138 18.70 -30.68 -44.08
CA LYS A 138 17.79 -31.43 -43.20
C LYS A 138 16.36 -30.90 -43.33
N LEU A 139 15.39 -31.81 -43.39
CA LEU A 139 13.96 -31.47 -43.44
C LEU A 139 13.53 -30.71 -42.18
N ILE A 140 12.92 -29.54 -42.37
CA ILE A 140 12.34 -28.72 -41.28
C ILE A 140 10.82 -28.90 -41.24
N HIS A 141 10.15 -28.89 -42.39
CA HIS A 141 8.69 -28.94 -42.47
C HIS A 141 8.22 -29.64 -43.75
N CYS A 142 7.10 -30.36 -43.69
CA CYS A 142 6.35 -30.80 -44.86
C CYS A 142 4.85 -30.68 -44.58
N ASN A 143 4.06 -30.39 -45.62
CA ASN A 143 2.60 -30.47 -45.52
C ASN A 143 2.11 -31.89 -45.88
N PRO A 144 0.84 -32.25 -45.55
CA PRO A 144 0.33 -33.60 -45.79
C PRO A 144 0.25 -34.04 -47.26
N ALA A 145 0.33 -33.11 -48.21
CA ALA A 145 0.29 -33.39 -49.65
C ALA A 145 1.66 -33.76 -50.27
N ALA A 146 2.75 -33.61 -49.50
CA ALA A 146 4.12 -33.86 -49.94
C ALA A 146 4.61 -35.32 -49.76
#